data_AF-A0A925XIB8-F1
#
_entry.id   AF-A0A925XIB8-F1
#
_cell.length_a   1.000
_cell.length_b   1.000
_cell.length_c   1.000
_cell.angle_alpha   90.00
_cell.angle_beta   90.00
_cell.angle_gamma   90.00
#
_symmetry.space_group_name_H-M   'P 1'
#
loop_
_entity.id
_entity.type
_entity.pdbx_description
1 polymer ?
#
loop_
_entity_poly.entity_id
_entity_poly.type
_entity_poly.pdbx_seq_one_letter_code
_entity_poly.pdbx_strand_id
1 'polypeptide(L)'
;GLWVKGSLVGKVASVFTSTGTGGGNESTIISFLPTLVHHGMIFVGLPYSCPELAEISEVKGGSPWGAATIAAADGSRQPSEKELAQARFQGRHVAQITAKLKG
;
A
#
# COMPACT_ATOMS: atom_id res chain seq x y z
N GLY A 1 -20.55 15.64 6.22
CA GLY A 1 -19.63 14.49 6.15
C GLY A 1 -18.25 14.85 6.68
N LEU A 2 -17.35 13.88 6.84
CA LEU A 2 -15.98 14.10 7.34
C LEU A 2 -15.17 15.07 6.48
N TRP A 3 -15.39 15.05 5.16
CA TRP A 3 -14.73 15.93 4.20
C TRP A 3 -14.98 17.42 4.47
N VAL A 4 -16.25 17.84 4.53
CA VAL A 4 -16.64 19.24 4.83
C VAL A 4 -16.06 19.73 6.15
N LYS A 5 -15.92 18.82 7.13
CA LYS A 5 -15.39 19.12 8.46
C LYS A 5 -13.85 19.12 8.52
N GLY A 6 -13.15 18.80 7.42
CA GLY A 6 -11.69 18.66 7.40
C GLY A 6 -11.16 17.57 8.34
N SER A 7 -11.98 16.60 8.74
CA SER A 7 -11.65 15.71 9.88
C SER A 7 -10.51 14.73 9.62
N LEU A 8 -10.08 14.57 8.36
CA LEU A 8 -8.97 13.71 7.96
C LEU A 8 -7.71 14.47 7.56
N VAL A 9 -7.75 15.80 7.55
CA VAL A 9 -6.62 16.64 7.17
C VAL A 9 -5.42 16.33 8.07
N GLY A 10 -4.25 16.13 7.48
CA GLY A 10 -2.99 15.83 8.17
C GLY A 10 -2.88 14.41 8.72
N LYS A 11 -3.91 13.56 8.58
CA LYS A 11 -3.80 12.14 8.97
C LYS A 11 -2.99 11.38 7.93
N VAL A 12 -2.17 10.43 8.41
CA VAL A 12 -1.45 9.50 7.54
C VAL A 12 -2.43 8.51 6.91
N ALA A 13 -2.26 8.25 5.62
CA ALA A 13 -2.95 7.21 4.87
C ALA A 13 -1.94 6.35 4.11
N SER A 14 -2.31 5.10 3.87
CA SER A 14 -1.55 4.16 3.06
C SER A 14 -2.52 3.16 2.42
N VAL A 15 -2.12 2.55 1.32
CA VAL A 15 -2.98 1.65 0.54
C VAL A 15 -2.18 0.38 0.19
N PHE A 16 -2.84 -0.75 0.22
CA PHE A 16 -2.39 -2.03 -0.31
C PHE A 16 -3.49 -2.62 -1.19
N THR A 17 -3.16 -3.53 -2.10
CA THR A 17 -4.16 -4.11 -3.03
C THR A 17 -3.98 -5.62 -3.27
N SER A 18 -4.92 -6.22 -3.99
CA SER A 18 -4.84 -7.57 -4.53
C SER A 18 -5.31 -7.56 -5.98
N THR A 19 -4.67 -8.38 -6.82
CA THR A 19 -5.03 -8.52 -8.24
C THR A 19 -5.02 -9.99 -8.65
N GLY A 20 -5.74 -10.36 -9.71
CA GLY A 20 -5.69 -11.75 -10.22
C GLY A 20 -4.34 -12.08 -10.85
N THR A 21 -3.88 -11.27 -11.81
CA THR A 21 -2.72 -11.58 -12.67
C THR A 21 -1.66 -10.47 -12.70
N GLY A 22 -1.71 -9.53 -11.74
CA GLY A 22 -0.82 -8.37 -11.69
C GLY A 22 -1.35 -7.13 -12.42
N GLY A 23 -2.27 -7.29 -13.37
CA GLY A 23 -2.98 -6.16 -13.98
C GLY A 23 -3.69 -5.33 -12.92
N GLY A 24 -3.33 -4.05 -12.80
CA GLY A 24 -3.90 -3.14 -11.80
C GLY A 24 -3.14 -3.03 -10.48
N ASN A 25 -1.98 -3.69 -10.33
CA ASN A 25 -1.19 -3.67 -9.08
C ASN A 25 -0.82 -2.24 -8.66
N GLU A 26 -0.42 -1.42 -9.64
CA GLU A 26 -0.07 -0.02 -9.43
C GLU A 26 -1.28 0.91 -9.58
N SER A 27 -2.02 0.78 -10.69
CA SER A 27 -3.07 1.74 -11.05
C SER A 27 -4.24 1.77 -10.06
N THR A 28 -4.53 0.65 -9.38
CA THR A 28 -5.54 0.63 -8.30
C THR A 28 -5.12 1.54 -7.14
N ILE A 29 -3.85 1.49 -6.74
CA ILE A 29 -3.34 2.33 -5.65
C ILE A 29 -3.28 3.80 -6.11
N ILE A 30 -2.72 4.04 -7.29
CA ILE A 30 -2.59 5.40 -7.86
C ILE A 30 -3.97 6.07 -7.97
N SER A 31 -4.98 5.35 -8.45
CA SER A 31 -6.35 5.90 -8.59
C SER A 31 -7.06 6.11 -7.25
N PHE A 32 -6.56 5.54 -6.15
CA PHE A 32 -7.05 5.81 -4.80
C PHE A 32 -6.47 7.12 -4.23
N LEU A 33 -5.30 7.57 -4.70
CA LEU A 33 -4.62 8.76 -4.19
C LEU A 33 -5.46 10.05 -4.31
N PRO A 34 -6.17 10.33 -5.41
CA PRO A 34 -7.06 11.49 -5.49
C PRO A 34 -8.03 11.57 -4.32
N THR A 35 -8.66 10.46 -3.91
CA THR A 35 -9.58 10.44 -2.77
C THR A 35 -8.87 10.84 -1.47
N LEU A 36 -7.67 10.31 -1.22
CA LEU A 36 -6.88 10.64 -0.03
C LEU A 36 -6.47 12.11 0.00
N VAL A 37 -6.01 12.62 -1.15
CA VAL A 37 -5.58 14.02 -1.31
C VAL A 37 -6.74 14.99 -1.15
N HIS A 38 -7.92 14.68 -1.71
CA HIS A 38 -9.13 15.48 -1.50
C HIS A 38 -9.56 15.54 -0.03
N HIS A 39 -9.20 14.54 0.77
CA HIS A 39 -9.40 14.51 2.22
C HIS A 39 -8.26 15.18 3.03
N GLY A 40 -7.21 15.67 2.36
CA GLY A 40 -6.06 16.32 2.98
C GLY A 40 -5.13 15.36 3.72
N MET A 41 -5.16 14.07 3.38
CA MET A 41 -4.35 13.04 4.05
C MET A 41 -2.91 13.02 3.50
N ILE A 42 -1.97 12.61 4.34
CA ILE A 42 -0.56 12.42 3.98
C ILE A 42 -0.37 10.97 3.52
N PHE A 43 -0.10 10.76 2.24
CA PHE A 43 0.11 9.42 1.70
C PHE A 43 1.52 8.90 2.01
N VAL A 44 1.60 7.64 2.45
CA VAL A 44 2.84 6.88 2.68
C VAL A 44 2.78 5.57 1.89
N GLY A 45 3.72 5.37 0.97
CA GLY A 45 3.83 4.15 0.15
C GLY A 45 4.70 3.05 0.78
N LEU A 46 5.25 2.18 -0.07
CA LEU A 46 6.21 1.13 0.31
C LEU A 46 7.59 1.46 -0.29
N PRO A 47 8.58 1.91 0.51
CA PRO A 47 9.90 2.25 -0.02
C PRO A 47 10.71 1.01 -0.41
N TYR A 48 11.63 1.16 -1.37
CA TYR A 48 12.59 0.12 -1.79
C TYR A 48 13.60 -0.29 -0.71
N SER A 49 13.60 0.36 0.46
CA SER A 49 14.29 -0.16 1.64
C SER A 49 13.64 -1.45 2.20
N CYS A 50 12.45 -1.81 1.73
CA CYS A 50 11.90 -3.17 1.84
C CYS A 50 12.58 -4.08 0.80
N PRO A 51 13.47 -4.99 1.21
CA PRO A 51 14.27 -5.78 0.27
C PRO A 51 13.40 -6.68 -0.61
N GLU A 52 12.27 -7.18 -0.09
CA GLU A 52 11.33 -8.03 -0.83
C GLU A 52 10.65 -7.30 -1.98
N LEU A 53 10.69 -5.96 -2.03
CA LEU A 53 10.14 -5.20 -3.16
C LEU A 53 11.03 -5.31 -4.41
N ALA A 54 12.36 -5.29 -4.24
CA ALA A 54 13.33 -5.37 -5.34
C ALA A 54 13.71 -6.80 -5.75
N GLU A 55 13.27 -7.79 -4.98
CA GLU A 55 13.52 -9.21 -5.25
C GLU A 55 12.75 -9.67 -6.52
N ILE A 56 13.37 -10.51 -7.37
CA ILE A 56 12.81 -10.89 -8.69
C ILE A 56 12.79 -12.41 -8.95
N SER A 57 13.13 -13.24 -7.96
CA SER A 57 13.17 -14.71 -8.12
C SER A 57 11.78 -15.35 -8.21
N GLU A 58 10.71 -14.64 -7.85
CA GLU A 58 9.34 -15.13 -7.99
C GLU A 58 8.37 -14.03 -8.46
N VAL A 59 7.27 -14.46 -9.08
CA VAL A 59 6.13 -13.58 -9.35
C VAL A 59 5.48 -13.18 -8.04
N LYS A 60 5.41 -11.87 -7.80
CA LYS A 60 4.82 -11.26 -6.61
C LYS A 60 4.16 -9.94 -6.94
N GLY A 61 3.15 -9.58 -6.16
CA GLY A 61 2.61 -8.24 -6.12
C GLY A 61 3.51 -7.27 -5.36
N GLY A 62 3.15 -6.00 -5.47
CA GLY A 62 3.77 -4.88 -4.79
C GLY A 62 4.48 -3.94 -5.73
N SER A 63 4.46 -2.66 -5.37
CA SER A 63 5.15 -1.58 -6.06
C SER A 63 5.54 -0.51 -5.04
N PRO A 64 6.30 0.54 -5.43
CA PRO A 64 6.58 1.66 -4.53
C PRO A 64 5.32 2.37 -4.00
N TRP A 65 4.19 2.23 -4.71
CA TRP A 65 2.90 2.75 -4.29
C TRP A 65 2.33 2.01 -3.06
N GLY A 66 2.67 0.73 -2.88
CA GLY A 66 2.20 -0.05 -1.74
C GLY A 66 2.38 -1.55 -1.95
N ALA A 67 2.30 -2.30 -0.85
CA ALA A 67 2.29 -3.75 -0.88
C ALA A 67 1.06 -4.25 -1.64
N ALA A 68 1.21 -5.39 -2.30
CA ALA A 68 0.09 -6.05 -2.95
C ALA A 68 0.34 -7.55 -3.07
N THR A 69 -0.71 -8.29 -3.41
CA THR A 69 -0.65 -9.73 -3.66
C THR A 69 -1.27 -10.09 -5.01
N ILE A 70 -0.84 -11.21 -5.58
CA ILE A 70 -1.40 -11.80 -6.80
C ILE A 70 -2.20 -13.06 -6.41
N ALA A 71 -3.50 -13.08 -6.70
CA ALA A 71 -4.42 -14.14 -6.28
C ALA A 71 -4.59 -15.27 -7.32
N ALA A 72 -3.88 -15.22 -8.45
CA ALA A 72 -4.16 -16.00 -9.66
C ALA A 72 -5.53 -15.68 -10.29
N ALA A 73 -5.73 -16.09 -11.54
CA ALA A 73 -6.97 -15.81 -12.28
C ALA A 73 -8.20 -16.48 -11.67
N ASP A 74 -8.00 -17.61 -10.98
CA ASP A 74 -9.04 -18.40 -10.31
C ASP A 74 -9.15 -18.09 -8.80
N GLY A 75 -8.32 -17.19 -8.27
CA GLY A 75 -8.30 -16.86 -6.84
C GLY A 75 -7.63 -17.90 -5.94
N SER A 76 -7.00 -18.94 -6.51
CA SER A 76 -6.42 -20.04 -5.73
C SER A 76 -5.11 -19.69 -5.03
N ARG A 77 -4.34 -18.71 -5.55
CA ARG A 77 -3.04 -18.34 -4.99
C ARG A 77 -3.22 -17.51 -3.73
N GLN A 78 -2.59 -17.95 -2.64
CA GLN A 78 -2.48 -17.19 -1.40
C GLN A 78 -1.28 -16.22 -1.45
N PRO A 79 -1.28 -15.16 -0.63
CA PRO A 79 -0.12 -14.28 -0.52
C PRO A 79 1.15 -15.05 -0.17
N SER A 80 2.23 -14.81 -0.93
CA SER A 80 3.53 -15.43 -0.63
C SER A 80 4.17 -14.79 0.60
N GLU A 81 5.18 -15.46 1.18
CA GLU A 81 5.92 -14.90 2.32
C GLU A 81 6.57 -13.54 1.98
N LYS A 82 7.01 -13.34 0.72
CA LYS A 82 7.56 -12.05 0.27
C LYS A 82 6.49 -10.96 0.23
N GLU A 83 5.28 -11.27 -0.22
CA GLU A 83 4.16 -10.32 -0.24
C GLU A 83 3.69 -9.98 1.19
N LEU A 84 3.63 -10.97 2.08
CA LEU A 84 3.33 -10.77 3.49
C LEU A 84 4.42 -9.94 4.19
N ALA A 85 5.70 -10.17 3.87
CA ALA A 85 6.81 -9.38 4.37
C ALA A 85 6.72 -7.90 3.94
N GLN A 86 6.39 -7.64 2.66
CA GLN A 86 6.12 -6.29 2.16
C GLN A 86 4.98 -5.60 2.93
N ALA A 87 3.86 -6.30 3.15
CA ALA A 87 2.73 -5.76 3.90
C ALA A 87 3.09 -5.45 5.36
N ARG A 88 3.83 -6.36 6.03
CA ARG A 88 4.35 -6.14 7.40
C ARG A 88 5.31 -4.95 7.45
N PHE A 89 6.18 -4.81 6.44
CA PHE A 89 7.09 -3.68 6.33
C PHE A 89 6.31 -2.37 6.18
N GLN A 90 5.35 -2.30 5.25
CA GLN A 90 4.52 -1.12 5.03
C GLN A 90 3.76 -0.71 6.30
N GLY A 91 3.17 -1.68 7.00
CA GLY A 91 2.49 -1.43 8.27
C GLY A 91 3.41 -0.79 9.32
N ARG A 92 4.63 -1.34 9.50
CA ARG A 92 5.63 -0.75 10.41
C ARG A 92 6.05 0.65 9.96
N HIS A 93 6.29 0.85 8.66
CA HIS A 93 6.73 2.12 8.10
C HIS A 93 5.68 3.23 8.32
N VAL A 94 4.42 2.94 8.03
CA VAL A 94 3.28 3.83 8.27
C VAL A 94 3.14 4.16 9.75
N ALA A 95 3.22 3.16 10.63
CA ALA A 95 3.13 3.37 12.08
C ALA A 95 4.26 4.28 12.60
N GLN A 96 5.50 4.06 12.15
CA GLN A 96 6.65 4.87 12.53
C GLN A 96 6.53 6.33 12.05
N ILE A 97 6.07 6.56 10.81
CA ILE A 97 5.82 7.92 10.32
C ILE A 97 4.70 8.58 11.11
N THR A 98 3.61 7.84 11.37
CA THR A 98 2.48 8.34 12.15
C THR A 98 2.93 8.75 13.56
N ALA A 99 3.74 7.94 14.23
CA ALA A 99 4.28 8.26 15.56
C ALA A 99 5.10 9.56 15.54
N LYS A 100 5.94 9.78 14.52
CA LYS A 100 6.73 11.01 14.38
C LYS A 100 5.87 12.27 14.16
N LEU A 101 4.73 12.13 13.50
CA LEU A 101 3.81 13.25 13.24
C LEU A 101 2.86 13.52 14.41
N LYS A 102 2.59 12.51 15.24
CA LYS A 102 1.60 12.60 16.31
C LYS A 102 2.13 13.09 17.65
N GLY A 103 3.45 13.10 17.87
CA GLY A 103 4.05 13.56 19.13
C GLY A 103 3.56 12.77 20.32
#